data_AF-A0A354P6F6-F1
#
_entry.id   AF-A0A354P6F6-F1
#
_cell.length_a   1.000
_cell.length_b   1.000
_cell.length_c   1.000
_cell.angle_alpha   90.00
_cell.angle_beta   90.00
_cell.angle_gamma   90.00
#
_symmetry.space_group_name_H-M   'P 1'
#
loop_
_entity.id
_entity.type
_entity.pdbx_description
1 polymer ?
#
loop_
_entity_poly.entity_id
_entity_poly.type
_entity_poly.pdbx_seq_one_letter_code
_entity_poly.pdbx_strand_id
1 'polypeptide(L)'
;MNQVDSIFRFSTLLTFAIAINLCMSDSNANEPVDELLKDAQANFGLITAAEPEELEKPLTVLGQHLFWDKRLSANGKIACASCHAASDWGADSEQFSIDAKEKPTKRNSQTVFNAMLQPNLRWTGDRKSGAHQAEKSLTGSMGFASADDVVELMKRHGYEAKFKAAFPETENPMNPVNYAKAIEAYESTLSTPAAFDRYLSGQLEALTEQQKSGLQLFMSIGCADCHSGKLLGGEGLEKFGVHQDYWTATASKLTDAGLFESSNKEEDKYQFRVSMLRNIEKTAPYFHDGSVASLGEAVRIMAKVQLDQELNDSQVQSIVAFLSSLTGDIPQNYTDPLSQVDVSMKSKAAPFELVQYGSMHETIGMHQHQGRVKLSELVAVPHFYGVGALENLEGEITIIDSHPYISSVTESGTPKSVYKKSCDTQATLLVGSVVRDWTSIDFPKPLSGESMENWIQSQARSVGIDIASPFPFMIEGELSDLRFHIINGACPVHAKRHNKPIPPERSPFEKELASADGQVVGVFARNAAGKLTHPGTSVHAHIIYESKAGETVTGHLEHFGVNAGAKLKLPMR
;
A
#
# COMPACT_ATOMS: atom_id res chain seq x y z
N MET A 1 -42.60 10.29 79.62
CA MET A 1 -42.69 10.15 81.09
C MET A 1 -41.34 9.64 81.54
N ASN A 2 -40.61 10.41 82.38
CA ASN A 2 -39.41 10.11 83.19
C ASN A 2 -38.36 9.06 82.69
N GLN A 3 -37.04 9.16 82.81
CA GLN A 3 -35.99 10.15 83.18
C GLN A 3 -34.69 9.31 83.42
N VAL A 4 -33.48 9.90 83.23
CA VAL A 4 -32.27 9.88 84.14
C VAL A 4 -31.89 8.54 84.85
N ASP A 5 -30.68 7.96 84.79
CA ASP A 5 -29.37 8.26 84.13
C ASP A 5 -28.49 6.95 84.17
N SER A 6 -27.14 6.83 84.10
CA SER A 6 -26.01 7.79 84.19
C SER A 6 -24.72 7.41 83.44
N ILE A 7 -24.05 8.42 82.88
CA ILE A 7 -22.60 8.75 82.97
C ILE A 7 -21.58 7.64 83.34
N PHE A 8 -20.51 7.52 82.54
CA PHE A 8 -19.12 7.39 83.05
C PHE A 8 -18.13 8.12 82.13
N ARG A 9 -17.02 8.63 82.69
CA ARG A 9 -15.94 9.37 81.98
C ARG A 9 -14.63 8.59 81.99
N PHE A 10 -13.80 8.71 80.94
CA PHE A 10 -12.37 9.04 81.06
C PHE A 10 -11.78 9.55 79.73
N SER A 11 -10.62 10.20 79.80
CA SER A 11 -9.92 10.92 78.71
C SER A 11 -8.43 11.01 79.08
N THR A 12 -7.43 11.25 78.21
CA THR A 12 -7.38 11.88 76.87
C THR A 12 -6.16 11.35 76.09
N LEU A 13 -6.14 11.46 74.75
CA LEU A 13 -5.00 11.76 73.83
C LEU A 13 -5.44 11.39 72.39
N LEU A 14 -5.70 12.28 71.42
CA LEU A 14 -5.11 13.54 70.94
C LEU A 14 -4.06 13.34 69.81
N THR A 15 -4.50 13.49 68.55
CA THR A 15 -3.73 14.19 67.50
C THR A 15 -4.63 14.79 66.43
N PHE A 16 -4.35 16.06 66.13
CA PHE A 16 -4.81 16.92 65.04
C PHE A 16 -5.44 16.26 63.79
N ALA A 17 -6.64 16.73 63.45
CA ALA A 17 -7.08 16.91 62.06
C ALA A 17 -7.29 18.41 61.82
N ILE A 18 -6.60 18.99 60.83
CA ILE A 18 -6.71 20.43 60.52
C ILE A 18 -7.86 20.63 59.52
N ALA A 19 -8.87 21.40 59.91
CA ALA A 19 -9.89 21.90 58.99
C ALA A 19 -9.41 23.21 58.36
N ILE A 20 -9.29 23.25 57.04
CA ILE A 20 -9.21 24.49 56.25
C ILE A 20 -10.42 24.49 55.33
N ASN A 21 -11.31 25.48 55.51
CA ASN A 21 -12.33 25.80 54.52
C ASN A 21 -11.63 26.35 53.27
N LEU A 22 -11.88 25.73 52.13
CA LEU A 22 -11.54 26.25 50.81
C LEU A 22 -12.80 26.27 49.96
N CYS A 23 -12.94 27.33 49.15
CA CYS A 23 -14.16 27.57 48.39
C CYS A 23 -14.51 26.42 47.45
N MET A 24 -15.77 26.01 47.46
CA MET A 24 -16.37 25.40 46.27
C MET A 24 -16.50 26.48 45.21
N SER A 25 -15.51 26.57 44.33
CA SER A 25 -15.69 27.18 43.01
C SER A 25 -16.35 26.14 42.11
N ASP A 26 -17.57 26.40 41.63
CA ASP A 26 -18.19 25.60 40.57
C ASP A 26 -17.42 25.79 39.27
N SER A 27 -16.32 25.04 39.11
CA SER A 27 -15.56 24.98 37.88
C SER A 27 -16.25 24.06 36.87
N ASN A 28 -17.47 24.41 36.47
CA ASN A 28 -17.94 24.12 35.11
C ASN A 28 -17.10 24.95 34.14
N ALA A 29 -15.85 24.53 33.96
CA ALA A 29 -14.95 25.03 32.94
C ALA A 29 -15.55 24.61 31.60
N ASN A 30 -16.33 25.53 31.01
CA ASN A 30 -16.88 25.38 29.68
C ASN A 30 -15.71 25.43 28.69
N GLU A 31 -15.14 24.27 28.37
CA GLU A 31 -14.06 24.17 27.39
C GLU A 31 -14.49 24.87 26.08
N PRO A 32 -13.58 25.60 25.41
CA PRO A 32 -13.91 26.28 24.18
C PRO A 32 -14.23 25.23 23.11
N VAL A 33 -15.53 25.08 22.81
CA VAL A 33 -16.00 24.22 21.74
C VAL A 33 -15.38 24.72 20.43
N ASP A 34 -14.59 23.87 19.78
CA ASP A 34 -14.11 24.13 18.43
C ASP A 34 -15.33 24.23 17.50
N GLU A 35 -15.64 25.46 17.07
CA GLU A 35 -16.81 25.75 16.25
C GLU A 35 -16.72 25.06 14.88
N LEU A 36 -15.51 24.89 14.35
CA LEU A 36 -15.28 24.18 13.09
C LEU A 36 -15.53 22.67 13.25
N LEU A 37 -15.12 22.07 14.36
CA LEU A 37 -15.43 20.67 14.65
C LEU A 37 -16.93 20.47 14.78
N LYS A 38 -17.62 21.35 15.51
CA LYS A 38 -19.07 21.30 15.70
C LYS A 38 -19.82 21.43 14.38
N ASP A 39 -19.43 22.37 13.52
CA ASP A 39 -20.05 22.55 12.21
C ASP A 39 -19.73 21.38 11.25
N ALA A 40 -18.53 20.80 11.34
CA ALA A 40 -18.17 19.59 10.62
C ALA A 40 -19.00 18.37 11.09
N GLN A 41 -19.20 18.20 12.40
CA GLN A 41 -20.07 17.16 12.97
C GLN A 41 -21.55 17.34 12.61
N ALA A 42 -21.98 18.55 12.26
CA ALA A 42 -23.34 18.81 11.77
C ALA A 42 -23.53 18.45 10.28
N ASN A 43 -22.45 18.45 9.49
CA ASN A 43 -22.49 18.22 8.03
C ASN A 43 -21.99 16.82 7.61
N PHE A 44 -21.12 16.19 8.40
CA PHE A 44 -20.37 14.99 8.00
C PHE A 44 -20.44 13.87 9.04
N GLY A 45 -20.24 12.63 8.59
CA GLY A 45 -20.32 11.44 9.43
C GLY A 45 -19.07 10.57 9.43
N LEU A 46 -18.83 9.92 10.57
CA LEU A 46 -17.78 8.92 10.76
C LEU A 46 -17.97 7.70 9.84
N ILE A 47 -16.87 7.12 9.39
CA ILE A 47 -16.77 5.69 9.08
C ILE A 47 -15.81 4.99 10.06
N THR A 48 -15.96 3.68 10.18
CA THR A 48 -15.07 2.81 10.96
C THR A 48 -14.50 1.71 10.06
N ALA A 49 -13.41 1.08 10.47
CA ALA A 49 -12.98 -0.17 9.87
C ALA A 49 -14.03 -1.28 10.08
N ALA A 50 -13.94 -2.37 9.32
CA ALA A 50 -14.72 -3.57 9.58
C ALA A 50 -14.15 -4.33 10.79
N GLU A 51 -15.03 -4.88 11.63
CA GLU A 51 -14.63 -5.73 12.75
C GLU A 51 -14.06 -7.07 12.25
N PRO A 52 -13.06 -7.67 12.94
CA PRO A 52 -12.44 -8.93 12.50
C PRO A 52 -13.44 -10.08 12.26
N GLU A 53 -14.52 -10.15 13.05
CA GLU A 53 -15.58 -11.16 12.88
C GLU A 53 -16.30 -11.03 11.51
N GLU A 54 -16.44 -9.82 10.96
CA GLU A 54 -17.02 -9.64 9.62
C GLU A 54 -16.11 -10.18 8.52
N LEU A 55 -14.79 -10.17 8.73
CA LEU A 55 -13.80 -10.66 7.78
C LEU A 55 -13.81 -12.20 7.68
N GLU A 56 -13.98 -12.89 8.82
CA GLU A 56 -13.93 -14.35 8.91
C GLU A 56 -15.22 -15.06 8.46
N LYS A 57 -16.33 -14.32 8.30
CA LYS A 57 -17.62 -14.91 7.89
C LYS A 57 -17.49 -15.66 6.55
N PRO A 58 -18.04 -16.89 6.42
CA PRO A 58 -17.94 -17.68 5.18
C PRO A 58 -18.49 -16.97 3.93
N LEU A 59 -19.47 -16.08 4.10
CA LEU A 59 -20.01 -15.23 3.04
C LEU A 59 -18.98 -14.20 2.52
N THR A 60 -18.30 -13.50 3.44
CA THR A 60 -17.23 -12.54 3.16
C THR A 60 -16.03 -13.23 2.50
N VAL A 61 -15.60 -14.37 3.05
CA VAL A 61 -14.49 -15.17 2.50
C VAL A 61 -14.83 -15.68 1.10
N LEU A 62 -16.06 -16.15 0.86
CA LEU A 62 -16.51 -16.48 -0.50
C LEU A 62 -16.46 -15.26 -1.41
N GLY A 63 -16.94 -14.11 -0.95
CA GLY A 63 -16.91 -12.84 -1.69
C GLY A 63 -15.53 -12.43 -2.15
N GLN A 64 -14.55 -12.47 -1.23
CA GLN A 64 -13.15 -12.20 -1.53
C GLN A 64 -12.65 -13.14 -2.62
N HIS A 65 -12.85 -14.45 -2.47
CA HIS A 65 -12.41 -15.42 -3.49
C HIS A 65 -13.03 -15.16 -4.88
N LEU A 66 -14.31 -14.77 -4.95
CA LEU A 66 -14.98 -14.45 -6.22
C LEU A 66 -14.49 -13.12 -6.84
N PHE A 67 -14.26 -12.10 -6.02
CA PHE A 67 -13.85 -10.75 -6.45
C PHE A 67 -12.49 -10.74 -7.18
N TRP A 68 -11.57 -11.62 -6.80
CA TRP A 68 -10.23 -11.74 -7.41
C TRP A 68 -10.15 -12.79 -8.54
N ASP A 69 -11.17 -13.63 -8.76
CA ASP A 69 -11.07 -14.77 -9.68
C ASP A 69 -11.23 -14.43 -11.16
N LYS A 70 -10.10 -14.23 -11.84
CA LYS A 70 -10.04 -13.97 -13.30
C LYS A 70 -10.65 -15.09 -14.15
N ARG A 71 -10.79 -16.31 -13.61
CA ARG A 71 -11.37 -17.46 -14.32
C ARG A 71 -12.90 -17.37 -14.41
N LEU A 72 -13.52 -16.44 -13.68
CA LEU A 72 -14.97 -16.21 -13.65
C LEU A 72 -15.43 -15.10 -14.61
N SER A 73 -14.60 -14.64 -15.56
CA SER A 73 -15.07 -13.90 -16.75
C SER A 73 -15.21 -14.83 -17.96
N ALA A 74 -16.02 -14.41 -18.94
CA ALA A 74 -16.25 -15.13 -20.19
C ALA A 74 -14.98 -15.34 -21.04
N ASN A 75 -13.93 -14.55 -20.82
CA ASN A 75 -12.62 -14.71 -21.46
C ASN A 75 -11.54 -15.33 -20.56
N GLY A 76 -11.83 -15.58 -19.27
CA GLY A 76 -10.87 -16.13 -18.30
C GLY A 76 -9.70 -15.21 -17.92
N LYS A 77 -9.81 -13.89 -18.18
CA LYS A 77 -8.73 -12.90 -17.95
C LYS A 77 -9.07 -11.79 -16.95
N ILE A 78 -10.35 -11.58 -16.63
CA ILE A 78 -10.85 -10.38 -15.93
C ILE A 78 -11.53 -10.77 -14.63
N ALA A 79 -11.24 -10.02 -13.57
CA ALA A 79 -11.90 -10.09 -12.26
C ALA A 79 -12.33 -8.69 -11.81
N CYS A 80 -13.13 -8.55 -10.76
CA CYS A 80 -13.45 -7.25 -10.17
C CYS A 80 -12.17 -6.48 -9.82
N ALA A 81 -11.21 -7.16 -9.16
CA ALA A 81 -9.89 -6.60 -8.85
C ALA A 81 -9.02 -6.20 -10.06
N SER A 82 -9.44 -6.46 -11.30
CA SER A 82 -8.69 -6.07 -12.51
C SER A 82 -8.97 -4.62 -12.95
N CYS A 83 -10.12 -4.05 -12.56
CA CYS A 83 -10.50 -2.66 -12.80
C CYS A 83 -10.61 -1.85 -11.48
N HIS A 84 -10.23 -2.49 -10.37
CA HIS A 84 -10.31 -2.00 -9.01
C HIS A 84 -9.03 -2.39 -8.26
N ALA A 85 -7.87 -2.08 -8.83
CA ALA A 85 -6.60 -2.64 -8.35
C ALA A 85 -6.15 -2.00 -7.03
N ALA A 86 -5.45 -2.76 -6.18
CA ALA A 86 -4.93 -2.25 -4.91
C ALA A 86 -3.84 -1.18 -5.10
N SER A 87 -3.09 -1.24 -6.22
CA SER A 87 -2.16 -0.20 -6.67
C SER A 87 -2.85 1.14 -6.95
N ASP A 88 -4.08 1.07 -7.43
CA ASP A 88 -4.89 2.17 -7.95
C ASP A 88 -6.05 2.49 -7.01
N TRP A 89 -5.86 2.20 -5.73
CA TRP A 89 -6.77 2.55 -4.62
C TRP A 89 -8.19 2.02 -4.80
N GLY A 90 -8.34 0.82 -5.34
CA GLY A 90 -9.62 0.17 -5.60
C GLY A 90 -10.39 0.78 -6.79
N ALA A 91 -9.79 1.73 -7.50
CA ALA A 91 -10.28 2.34 -8.73
C ALA A 91 -9.45 1.84 -9.94
N ASP A 92 -9.57 2.56 -11.07
CA ASP A 92 -8.69 2.43 -12.22
C ASP A 92 -8.05 3.80 -12.54
N SER A 93 -6.74 3.81 -12.76
CA SER A 93 -5.96 5.01 -13.12
C SER A 93 -5.97 5.31 -14.62
N GLU A 94 -6.49 4.39 -15.45
CA GLU A 94 -6.80 4.65 -16.86
C GLU A 94 -8.11 5.44 -17.03
N GLN A 95 -8.25 6.13 -18.17
CA GLN A 95 -9.46 6.89 -18.50
C GLN A 95 -10.71 5.98 -18.54
N PHE A 96 -10.56 4.77 -19.10
CA PHE A 96 -11.62 3.76 -19.20
C PHE A 96 -11.03 2.34 -19.07
N SER A 97 -11.58 1.54 -18.16
CA SER A 97 -11.16 0.14 -17.95
C SER A 97 -11.51 -0.75 -19.14
N ILE A 98 -10.78 -1.86 -19.32
CA ILE A 98 -11.05 -2.84 -20.38
C ILE A 98 -11.91 -4.01 -19.86
N ASP A 99 -13.00 -4.31 -20.56
CA ASP A 99 -13.91 -5.40 -20.23
C ASP A 99 -13.47 -6.77 -20.80
N ALA A 100 -14.17 -7.84 -20.40
CA ALA A 100 -13.90 -9.20 -20.87
C ALA A 100 -14.27 -9.44 -22.35
N LYS A 101 -14.89 -8.45 -23.03
CA LYS A 101 -15.14 -8.40 -24.47
C LYS A 101 -14.05 -7.56 -25.19
N GLU A 102 -12.98 -7.19 -24.48
CA GLU A 102 -11.82 -6.41 -24.92
C GLU A 102 -12.18 -5.00 -25.42
N LYS A 103 -13.16 -4.37 -24.74
CA LYS A 103 -13.65 -3.00 -25.02
C LYS A 103 -13.51 -2.06 -23.82
N PRO A 104 -13.31 -0.75 -24.04
CA PRO A 104 -13.33 0.23 -22.96
C PRO A 104 -14.73 0.36 -22.34
N THR A 105 -14.80 0.61 -21.04
CA THR A 105 -16.01 1.03 -20.34
C THR A 105 -16.50 2.39 -20.85
N LYS A 106 -17.79 2.70 -20.66
CA LYS A 106 -18.35 4.03 -20.96
C LYS A 106 -17.82 5.15 -20.07
N ARG A 107 -17.33 4.82 -18.88
CA ARG A 107 -17.03 5.72 -17.75
C ARG A 107 -15.84 5.17 -16.96
N ASN A 108 -15.09 6.03 -16.28
CA ASN A 108 -13.99 5.64 -15.38
C ASN A 108 -14.52 4.75 -14.22
N SER A 109 -13.68 3.86 -13.71
CA SER A 109 -14.04 2.93 -12.63
C SER A 109 -13.80 3.54 -11.25
N GLN A 110 -14.90 3.89 -10.57
CA GLN A 110 -14.90 4.44 -9.21
C GLN A 110 -14.29 3.45 -8.20
N THR A 111 -13.71 3.94 -7.10
CA THR A 111 -13.16 3.06 -6.07
C THR A 111 -14.24 2.19 -5.40
N VAL A 112 -13.91 0.92 -5.11
CA VAL A 112 -14.71 0.03 -4.25
C VAL A 112 -14.62 0.40 -2.77
N PHE A 113 -13.60 1.15 -2.35
CA PHE A 113 -13.41 1.50 -0.94
C PHE A 113 -14.53 2.40 -0.44
N ASN A 114 -15.15 2.00 0.68
CA ASN A 114 -16.36 2.60 1.26
C ASN A 114 -17.61 2.52 0.37
N ALA A 115 -17.55 1.88 -0.81
CA ALA A 115 -18.60 2.01 -1.82
C ALA A 115 -19.96 1.46 -1.36
N MET A 116 -19.96 0.39 -0.55
CA MET A 116 -21.19 -0.24 -0.02
C MET A 116 -21.90 0.58 1.08
N LEU A 117 -21.31 1.69 1.53
CA LEU A 117 -21.99 2.65 2.41
C LEU A 117 -22.89 3.63 1.63
N GLN A 118 -22.88 3.59 0.30
CA GLN A 118 -23.74 4.38 -0.57
C GLN A 118 -25.08 3.66 -0.80
N PRO A 119 -26.24 4.35 -0.80
CA PRO A 119 -27.53 3.73 -1.08
C PRO A 119 -27.63 3.21 -2.54
N ASN A 120 -26.95 3.89 -3.46
CA ASN A 120 -26.97 3.59 -4.89
C ASN A 120 -25.55 3.65 -5.49
N LEU A 121 -25.25 2.76 -6.44
CA LEU A 121 -23.92 2.65 -7.08
C LEU A 121 -23.88 3.09 -8.54
N ARG A 122 -22.65 3.19 -9.07
CA ARG A 122 -22.23 3.82 -10.35
C ARG A 122 -22.46 5.33 -10.38
N TRP A 123 -21.83 6.00 -11.36
CA TRP A 123 -21.99 7.42 -11.71
C TRP A 123 -23.42 7.90 -11.93
N THR A 124 -24.41 7.00 -12.08
CA THR A 124 -25.82 7.33 -12.33
C THR A 124 -26.78 6.82 -11.28
N GLY A 125 -26.29 6.22 -10.18
CA GLY A 125 -27.16 5.72 -9.10
C GLY A 125 -28.16 4.63 -9.53
N ASP A 126 -27.98 4.01 -10.69
CA ASP A 126 -28.91 3.03 -11.28
C ASP A 126 -28.67 1.59 -10.78
N ARG A 127 -27.98 1.45 -9.64
CA ARG A 127 -27.72 0.19 -8.95
C ARG A 127 -28.08 0.29 -7.47
N LYS A 128 -29.22 -0.32 -7.11
CA LYS A 128 -29.80 -0.36 -5.76
C LYS A 128 -28.95 -1.01 -4.65
N SER A 129 -27.86 -1.70 -4.97
CA SER A 129 -26.95 -2.36 -4.02
C SER A 129 -25.68 -2.86 -4.72
N GLY A 130 -24.69 -3.32 -3.94
CA GLY A 130 -23.50 -4.01 -4.43
C GLY A 130 -23.82 -5.29 -5.20
N ALA A 131 -24.68 -6.14 -4.66
CA ALA A 131 -25.12 -7.36 -5.31
C ALA A 131 -25.85 -7.06 -6.62
N HIS A 132 -26.70 -6.03 -6.68
CA HIS A 132 -27.28 -5.63 -7.95
C HIS A 132 -26.23 -5.15 -8.96
N GLN A 133 -25.13 -4.52 -8.53
CA GLN A 133 -24.02 -4.18 -9.41
C GLN A 133 -23.22 -5.42 -9.84
N ALA A 134 -22.80 -6.29 -8.92
CA ALA A 134 -22.03 -7.50 -9.19
C ALA A 134 -22.78 -8.50 -10.10
N GLU A 135 -24.10 -8.68 -9.91
CA GLU A 135 -24.94 -9.50 -10.78
C GLU A 135 -25.00 -8.93 -12.21
N LYS A 136 -25.18 -7.61 -12.37
CA LYS A 136 -25.22 -6.97 -13.70
C LYS A 136 -23.83 -6.85 -14.36
N SER A 137 -22.75 -6.95 -13.59
CA SER A 137 -21.39 -7.07 -14.14
C SER A 137 -21.18 -8.39 -14.89
N LEU A 138 -21.91 -9.47 -14.58
CA LEU A 138 -21.78 -10.76 -15.26
C LEU A 138 -21.99 -10.66 -16.78
N THR A 139 -23.15 -10.14 -17.21
CA THR A 139 -23.43 -9.91 -18.65
C THR A 139 -22.84 -8.60 -19.17
N GLY A 140 -22.51 -7.67 -18.28
CA GLY A 140 -21.72 -6.47 -18.56
C GLY A 140 -20.22 -6.77 -18.73
N SER A 141 -19.41 -6.27 -17.80
CA SER A 141 -17.95 -6.23 -17.87
C SER A 141 -17.27 -7.60 -17.81
N MET A 142 -17.87 -8.60 -17.15
CA MET A 142 -17.36 -9.98 -17.11
C MET A 142 -17.69 -10.77 -18.38
N GLY A 143 -18.50 -10.22 -19.29
CA GLY A 143 -18.56 -10.64 -20.68
C GLY A 143 -19.57 -11.73 -21.05
N PHE A 144 -20.34 -12.29 -20.11
CA PHE A 144 -21.26 -13.40 -20.40
C PHE A 144 -22.46 -13.02 -21.27
N ALA A 145 -23.20 -14.04 -21.74
CA ALA A 145 -24.47 -13.88 -22.45
C ALA A 145 -25.66 -13.99 -21.50
N SER A 146 -25.65 -14.97 -20.59
CA SER A 146 -26.53 -15.03 -19.41
C SER A 146 -25.72 -14.82 -18.13
N ALA A 147 -26.37 -14.35 -17.07
CA ALA A 147 -25.76 -14.35 -15.74
C ALA A 147 -25.49 -15.79 -15.24
N ASP A 148 -26.32 -16.76 -15.64
CA ASP A 148 -26.18 -18.17 -15.25
C ASP A 148 -24.95 -18.86 -15.82
N ASP A 149 -24.33 -18.32 -16.89
CA ASP A 149 -23.14 -18.88 -17.53
C ASP A 149 -21.97 -19.05 -16.53
N VAL A 150 -21.90 -18.19 -15.51
CA VAL A 150 -20.88 -18.24 -14.45
C VAL A 150 -21.03 -19.45 -13.52
N VAL A 151 -22.23 -20.03 -13.39
CA VAL A 151 -22.50 -21.15 -12.47
C VAL A 151 -21.70 -22.40 -12.84
N GLU A 152 -21.48 -22.63 -14.13
CA GLU A 152 -20.66 -23.75 -14.61
C GLU A 152 -19.16 -23.52 -14.37
N LEU A 153 -18.70 -22.26 -14.38
CA LEU A 153 -17.32 -21.91 -14.03
C LEU A 153 -17.07 -22.01 -12.53
N MET A 154 -18.01 -21.60 -11.68
CA MET A 154 -17.92 -21.76 -10.23
C MET A 154 -17.81 -23.24 -9.83
N LYS A 155 -18.60 -24.13 -10.43
CA LYS A 155 -18.47 -25.59 -10.28
C LYS A 155 -17.10 -26.10 -10.71
N ARG A 156 -16.68 -25.74 -11.95
CA ARG A 156 -15.40 -26.14 -12.53
C ARG A 156 -14.19 -25.73 -11.68
N HIS A 157 -14.32 -24.66 -10.90
CA HIS A 157 -13.29 -24.16 -10.01
C HIS A 157 -13.51 -24.48 -8.52
N GLY A 158 -14.44 -25.40 -8.20
CA GLY A 158 -14.56 -26.04 -6.88
C GLY A 158 -15.22 -25.18 -5.79
N TYR A 159 -16.06 -24.22 -6.18
CA TYR A 159 -16.68 -23.28 -5.24
C TYR A 159 -17.83 -23.89 -4.40
N GLU A 160 -18.29 -25.11 -4.70
CA GLU A 160 -19.39 -25.83 -4.03
C GLU A 160 -19.34 -25.72 -2.49
N ALA A 161 -18.18 -26.03 -1.92
CA ALA A 161 -18.00 -26.05 -0.46
C ALA A 161 -18.09 -24.65 0.16
N LYS A 162 -17.54 -23.63 -0.52
CA LYS A 162 -17.60 -22.23 -0.07
C LYS A 162 -19.03 -21.68 -0.17
N PHE A 163 -19.76 -21.97 -1.25
CA PHE A 163 -21.19 -21.62 -1.36
C PHE A 163 -22.06 -22.32 -0.32
N LYS A 164 -21.82 -23.61 -0.03
CA LYS A 164 -22.55 -24.32 1.02
C LYS A 164 -22.27 -23.75 2.42
N ALA A 165 -21.04 -23.31 2.69
CA ALA A 165 -20.69 -22.66 3.96
C ALA A 165 -21.28 -21.24 4.08
N ALA A 166 -21.36 -20.49 2.98
CA ALA A 166 -21.93 -19.14 2.94
C ALA A 166 -23.47 -19.12 2.98
N PHE A 167 -24.13 -20.16 2.44
CA PHE A 167 -25.59 -20.22 2.29
C PHE A 167 -26.17 -21.59 2.74
N PRO A 168 -26.00 -22.01 4.01
CA PRO A 168 -26.35 -23.35 4.47
C PRO A 168 -27.84 -23.71 4.30
N GLU A 169 -28.72 -22.74 4.47
CA GLU A 169 -30.19 -22.90 4.35
C GLU A 169 -30.71 -22.82 2.90
N THR A 170 -29.83 -22.73 1.89
CA THR A 170 -30.22 -22.65 0.47
C THR A 170 -29.93 -23.96 -0.25
N GLU A 171 -30.98 -24.62 -0.76
CA GLU A 171 -30.88 -25.90 -1.48
C GLU A 171 -29.93 -25.85 -2.70
N ASN A 172 -30.00 -24.76 -3.47
CA ASN A 172 -29.19 -24.52 -4.66
C ASN A 172 -28.35 -23.23 -4.48
N PRO A 173 -27.27 -23.27 -3.67
CA PRO A 173 -26.61 -22.05 -3.20
C PRO A 173 -25.75 -21.37 -4.28
N MET A 174 -25.24 -22.13 -5.25
CA MET A 174 -24.50 -21.60 -6.41
C MET A 174 -25.45 -21.07 -7.47
N ASN A 175 -25.69 -19.76 -7.45
CA ASN A 175 -26.50 -19.03 -8.42
C ASN A 175 -26.01 -17.57 -8.53
N PRO A 176 -26.35 -16.82 -9.60
CA PRO A 176 -25.83 -15.46 -9.81
C PRO A 176 -26.17 -14.47 -8.68
N VAL A 177 -27.34 -14.61 -8.05
CA VAL A 177 -27.78 -13.75 -6.94
C VAL A 177 -26.91 -13.96 -5.71
N ASN A 178 -26.57 -15.22 -5.39
CA ASN A 178 -25.72 -15.54 -4.24
C ASN A 178 -24.23 -15.28 -4.51
N TYR A 179 -23.75 -15.44 -5.75
CA TYR A 179 -22.44 -14.94 -6.19
C TYR A 179 -22.32 -13.43 -5.89
N ALA A 180 -23.34 -12.67 -6.25
CA ALA A 180 -23.36 -11.23 -6.09
C ALA A 180 -23.48 -10.76 -4.63
N LYS A 181 -24.30 -11.43 -3.81
CA LYS A 181 -24.37 -11.19 -2.35
C LYS A 181 -23.05 -11.46 -1.63
N ALA A 182 -22.31 -12.48 -2.06
CA ALA A 182 -21.02 -12.78 -1.45
C ALA A 182 -20.02 -11.65 -1.75
N ILE A 183 -19.94 -11.20 -3.00
CA ILE A 183 -19.12 -10.03 -3.40
C ILE A 183 -19.52 -8.78 -2.61
N GLU A 184 -20.82 -8.48 -2.51
CA GLU A 184 -21.35 -7.35 -1.73
C GLU A 184 -20.94 -7.41 -0.24
N ALA A 185 -20.96 -8.60 0.37
CA ALA A 185 -20.50 -8.79 1.75
C ALA A 185 -18.99 -8.54 1.91
N TYR A 186 -18.16 -8.98 0.95
CA TYR A 186 -16.73 -8.65 0.93
C TYR A 186 -16.50 -7.15 0.74
N GLU A 187 -17.11 -6.53 -0.27
CA GLU A 187 -17.01 -5.09 -0.54
C GLU A 187 -17.49 -4.24 0.66
N SER A 188 -18.44 -4.74 1.45
CA SER A 188 -18.92 -4.10 2.68
C SER A 188 -17.89 -4.05 3.81
N THR A 189 -16.81 -4.82 3.74
CA THR A 189 -15.70 -4.76 4.70
C THR A 189 -14.64 -3.71 4.34
N LEU A 190 -14.69 -3.15 3.12
CA LEU A 190 -13.61 -2.35 2.55
C LEU A 190 -13.68 -0.86 2.94
N SER A 191 -13.82 -0.60 4.23
CA SER A 191 -13.87 0.76 4.79
C SER A 191 -12.48 1.30 5.10
N THR A 192 -12.22 2.56 4.73
CA THR A 192 -10.91 3.23 4.86
C THR A 192 -11.02 4.47 5.76
N PRO A 193 -11.15 4.32 7.09
CA PRO A 193 -11.21 5.46 8.01
C PRO A 193 -9.93 6.30 7.93
N ALA A 194 -10.12 7.63 7.94
CA ALA A 194 -9.10 8.60 7.54
C ALA A 194 -8.71 9.54 8.70
N ALA A 195 -7.85 10.52 8.40
CA ALA A 195 -7.51 11.59 9.35
C ALA A 195 -8.74 12.43 9.75
N PHE A 196 -9.66 12.65 8.80
CA PHE A 196 -10.90 13.37 9.05
C PHE A 196 -11.84 12.67 10.05
N ASP A 197 -11.92 11.34 10.06
CA ASP A 197 -12.74 10.59 11.04
C ASP A 197 -12.18 10.72 12.47
N ARG A 198 -10.85 10.82 12.60
CA ARG A 198 -10.20 11.14 13.89
C ARG A 198 -10.52 12.56 14.35
N TYR A 199 -10.52 13.53 13.44
CA TYR A 199 -10.95 14.89 13.74
C TYR A 199 -12.42 14.95 14.19
N LEU A 200 -13.34 14.35 13.42
CA LEU A 200 -14.77 14.29 13.75
C LEU A 200 -15.06 13.56 15.08
N SER A 201 -14.17 12.66 15.54
CA SER A 201 -14.26 12.02 16.87
C SER A 201 -13.61 12.83 18.01
N GLY A 202 -13.21 14.08 17.75
CA GLY A 202 -12.69 15.03 18.76
C GLY A 202 -11.17 15.20 18.77
N GLN A 203 -10.41 14.51 17.90
CA GLN A 203 -8.96 14.63 17.85
C GLN A 203 -8.57 15.84 16.98
N LEU A 204 -8.63 17.05 17.55
CA LEU A 204 -8.43 18.31 16.81
C LEU A 204 -7.12 18.34 15.99
N GLU A 205 -6.05 17.75 16.54
CA GLU A 205 -4.72 17.68 15.92
C GLU A 205 -4.60 16.61 14.82
N ALA A 206 -5.68 15.89 14.49
CA ALA A 206 -5.72 14.99 13.34
C ALA A 206 -5.79 15.74 12.00
N LEU A 207 -6.16 17.03 12.00
CA LEU A 207 -6.03 17.94 10.87
C LEU A 207 -4.98 19.01 11.15
N THR A 208 -4.18 19.33 10.13
CA THR A 208 -3.34 20.54 10.12
C THR A 208 -4.19 21.81 9.97
N GLU A 209 -3.65 22.98 10.35
CA GLU A 209 -4.34 24.26 10.18
C GLU A 209 -4.74 24.58 8.73
N GLN A 210 -3.98 24.09 7.74
CA GLN A 210 -4.35 24.22 6.33
C GLN A 210 -5.52 23.30 5.96
N GLN A 211 -5.60 22.10 6.55
CA GLN A 211 -6.76 21.21 6.42
C GLN A 211 -8.00 21.77 7.12
N LYS A 212 -7.86 22.36 8.31
CA LYS A 212 -8.94 23.07 9.02
C LYS A 212 -9.44 24.26 8.18
N SER A 213 -8.54 25.07 7.64
CA SER A 213 -8.87 26.18 6.72
C SER A 213 -9.58 25.69 5.44
N GLY A 214 -9.14 24.56 4.88
CA GLY A 214 -9.76 23.91 3.73
C GLY A 214 -11.18 23.39 3.99
N LEU A 215 -11.38 22.74 5.14
CA LEU A 215 -12.67 22.26 5.64
C LEU A 215 -13.65 23.43 5.85
N GLN A 216 -13.20 24.51 6.49
CA GLN A 216 -14.00 25.71 6.69
C GLN A 216 -14.41 26.31 5.35
N LEU A 217 -13.47 26.45 4.41
CA LEU A 217 -13.74 27.01 3.08
C LEU A 217 -14.71 26.13 2.29
N PHE A 218 -14.51 24.81 2.29
CA PHE A 218 -15.35 23.82 1.61
C PHE A 218 -16.82 23.88 2.08
N MET A 219 -17.04 24.02 3.39
CA MET A 219 -18.39 24.27 3.92
C MET A 219 -18.89 25.67 3.52
N SER A 220 -18.11 26.73 3.73
CA SER A 220 -18.57 28.11 3.56
C SER A 220 -18.95 28.51 2.14
N ILE A 221 -18.42 27.83 1.12
CA ILE A 221 -18.73 28.10 -0.29
C ILE A 221 -19.87 27.25 -0.86
N GLY A 222 -20.40 26.29 -0.10
CA GLY A 222 -21.50 25.41 -0.53
C GLY A 222 -21.09 24.05 -1.11
N CYS A 223 -19.82 23.62 -1.03
CA CYS A 223 -19.47 22.28 -1.51
C CYS A 223 -20.13 21.18 -0.66
N ALA A 224 -20.31 21.42 0.64
CA ALA A 224 -20.97 20.50 1.57
C ALA A 224 -22.46 20.27 1.24
N ASP A 225 -23.14 21.21 0.57
CA ASP A 225 -24.56 21.10 0.22
C ASP A 225 -24.84 19.84 -0.62
N CYS A 226 -23.91 19.48 -1.52
CA CYS A 226 -23.92 18.23 -2.27
C CYS A 226 -23.06 17.14 -1.61
N HIS A 227 -21.89 17.50 -1.09
CA HIS A 227 -20.87 16.57 -0.60
C HIS A 227 -20.87 16.43 0.93
N SER A 228 -22.04 16.18 1.51
CA SER A 228 -22.25 15.97 2.96
C SER A 228 -22.27 14.48 3.36
N GLY A 229 -22.62 14.19 4.62
CA GLY A 229 -22.88 12.84 5.10
C GLY A 229 -21.61 12.03 5.42
N LYS A 230 -21.73 10.70 5.47
CA LYS A 230 -20.62 9.81 5.86
C LYS A 230 -19.50 9.71 4.84
N LEU A 231 -19.79 10.00 3.57
CA LEU A 231 -18.89 9.77 2.43
C LEU A 231 -18.48 11.05 1.70
N LEU A 232 -18.98 12.20 2.18
CA LEU A 232 -18.84 13.51 1.54
C LEU A 232 -19.36 13.45 0.09
N GLY A 233 -20.66 13.20 -0.03
CA GLY A 233 -21.35 12.77 -1.24
C GLY A 233 -21.86 11.35 -1.12
N GLY A 234 -22.15 10.69 -2.24
CA GLY A 234 -22.60 9.29 -2.29
C GLY A 234 -24.12 9.10 -2.35
N GLU A 235 -24.88 9.97 -1.68
CA GLU A 235 -26.31 9.77 -1.39
C GLU A 235 -27.25 10.41 -2.44
N GLY A 236 -26.88 11.53 -3.05
CA GLY A 236 -27.72 12.30 -3.98
C GLY A 236 -27.43 12.10 -5.48
N LEU A 237 -28.39 12.53 -6.31
CA LEU A 237 -28.25 12.77 -7.75
C LEU A 237 -28.27 14.28 -7.99
N GLU A 238 -27.31 14.81 -8.73
CA GLU A 238 -27.22 16.23 -9.04
C GLU A 238 -26.88 16.46 -10.52
N LYS A 239 -27.33 17.60 -11.06
CA LYS A 239 -26.97 18.01 -12.42
C LYS A 239 -25.51 18.46 -12.44
N PHE A 240 -24.67 17.81 -13.22
CA PHE A 240 -23.32 18.31 -13.50
C PHE A 240 -23.41 19.44 -14.53
N GLY A 241 -22.87 20.61 -14.20
CA GLY A 241 -23.09 21.85 -14.92
C GLY A 241 -24.42 22.52 -14.57
N VAL A 242 -24.56 22.97 -13.32
CA VAL A 242 -25.73 23.78 -12.89
C VAL A 242 -25.70 25.15 -13.59
N HIS A 243 -24.57 25.84 -13.52
CA HIS A 243 -24.38 27.20 -14.04
C HIS A 243 -23.75 27.24 -15.44
N GLN A 244 -22.87 26.27 -15.75
CA GLN A 244 -22.08 26.26 -16.99
C GLN A 244 -21.94 24.82 -17.52
N ASP A 245 -21.94 24.63 -18.83
CA ASP A 245 -21.91 23.30 -19.47
C ASP A 245 -20.63 22.50 -19.10
N TYR A 246 -20.79 21.40 -18.36
CA TYR A 246 -19.66 20.68 -17.75
C TYR A 246 -18.59 20.27 -18.78
N TRP A 247 -19.01 19.79 -19.96
CA TRP A 247 -18.12 19.23 -20.98
C TRP A 247 -17.16 20.29 -21.57
N THR A 248 -17.52 21.57 -21.48
CA THR A 248 -16.68 22.68 -21.89
C THR A 248 -15.59 22.96 -20.84
N ALA A 249 -15.91 22.80 -19.55
CA ALA A 249 -14.96 23.00 -18.45
C ALA A 249 -14.03 21.79 -18.23
N THR A 250 -14.54 20.57 -18.43
CA THR A 250 -13.75 19.33 -18.32
C THR A 250 -12.98 18.96 -19.58
N ALA A 251 -13.28 19.61 -20.72
CA ALA A 251 -12.85 19.20 -22.06
C ALA A 251 -13.23 17.75 -22.43
N SER A 252 -14.38 17.27 -21.92
CA SER A 252 -14.93 15.95 -22.24
C SER A 252 -15.12 15.75 -23.75
N LYS A 253 -14.57 14.66 -24.29
CA LYS A 253 -14.61 14.33 -25.73
C LYS A 253 -16.01 13.97 -26.24
N LEU A 254 -16.90 13.56 -25.33
CA LEU A 254 -18.29 13.18 -25.58
C LEU A 254 -19.16 13.77 -24.47
N THR A 255 -20.34 14.25 -24.81
CA THR A 255 -21.34 14.69 -23.83
C THR A 255 -22.13 13.47 -23.34
N ASP A 256 -21.73 12.90 -22.21
CA ASP A 256 -22.49 11.87 -21.50
C ASP A 256 -23.80 12.49 -20.95
N ALA A 257 -24.94 11.88 -21.26
CA ALA A 257 -26.25 12.36 -20.88
C ALA A 257 -26.62 12.08 -19.41
N GLY A 258 -25.77 11.39 -18.65
CA GLY A 258 -26.01 11.05 -17.24
C GLY A 258 -27.09 9.97 -17.09
N LEU A 259 -28.03 10.20 -16.17
CA LEU A 259 -29.13 9.28 -15.85
C LEU A 259 -30.09 9.09 -17.04
N PHE A 260 -30.25 10.13 -17.89
CA PHE A 260 -31.07 10.13 -19.11
C PHE A 260 -30.85 8.90 -20.00
N GLU A 261 -29.62 8.39 -20.14
CA GLU A 261 -29.32 7.19 -20.95
C GLU A 261 -30.15 5.97 -20.56
N SER A 262 -30.59 5.91 -19.30
CA SER A 262 -31.35 4.80 -18.73
C SER A 262 -32.82 5.11 -18.49
N SER A 263 -33.16 6.36 -18.16
CA SER A 263 -34.53 6.76 -17.85
C SER A 263 -35.33 7.31 -19.04
N ASN A 264 -34.64 7.86 -20.05
CA ASN A 264 -35.23 8.57 -21.21
C ASN A 264 -36.14 9.76 -20.82
N LYS A 265 -35.95 10.34 -19.63
CA LYS A 265 -36.69 11.51 -19.13
C LYS A 265 -35.87 12.79 -19.28
N GLU A 266 -36.43 13.82 -19.90
CA GLU A 266 -35.71 15.07 -20.20
C GLU A 266 -35.14 15.75 -18.94
N GLU A 267 -35.84 15.66 -17.80
CA GLU A 267 -35.41 16.17 -16.50
C GLU A 267 -34.15 15.46 -15.92
N ASP A 268 -33.84 14.25 -16.37
CA ASP A 268 -32.69 13.46 -15.90
C ASP A 268 -31.39 13.74 -16.70
N LYS A 269 -31.41 14.71 -17.63
CA LYS A 269 -30.24 15.05 -18.45
C LYS A 269 -29.12 15.66 -17.63
N TYR A 270 -27.94 15.08 -17.79
CA TYR A 270 -26.70 15.44 -17.09
C TYR A 270 -26.79 15.28 -15.56
N GLN A 271 -27.81 14.57 -15.06
CA GLN A 271 -27.82 14.13 -13.67
C GLN A 271 -26.83 12.98 -13.49
N PHE A 272 -25.91 13.16 -12.54
CA PHE A 272 -24.97 12.14 -12.07
C PHE A 272 -25.10 12.00 -10.56
N ARG A 273 -24.76 10.83 -10.04
CA ARG A 273 -24.69 10.61 -8.60
C ARG A 273 -23.52 11.42 -8.04
N VAL A 274 -23.78 12.24 -7.02
CA VAL A 274 -22.72 12.98 -6.31
C VAL A 274 -21.73 11.95 -5.79
N SER A 275 -20.48 12.05 -6.23
CA SER A 275 -19.47 11.03 -5.89
C SER A 275 -18.89 11.28 -4.51
N MET A 276 -18.63 10.20 -3.78
CA MET A 276 -17.93 10.25 -2.50
C MET A 276 -16.51 10.81 -2.68
N LEU A 277 -16.05 11.63 -1.72
CA LEU A 277 -14.71 12.25 -1.75
C LEU A 277 -13.68 11.52 -0.88
N ARG A 278 -14.04 10.40 -0.25
CA ARG A 278 -13.09 9.54 0.46
C ARG A 278 -12.06 8.95 -0.51
N ASN A 279 -10.79 9.00 -0.13
CA ASN A 279 -9.62 8.65 -0.94
C ASN A 279 -9.46 9.45 -2.25
N ILE A 280 -10.15 10.57 -2.45
CA ILE A 280 -10.18 11.30 -3.74
C ILE A 280 -8.79 11.74 -4.23
N GLU A 281 -7.83 12.02 -3.33
CA GLU A 281 -6.45 12.35 -3.70
C GLU A 281 -5.73 11.22 -4.46
N LYS A 282 -6.25 9.99 -4.38
CA LYS A 282 -5.62 8.78 -4.92
C LYS A 282 -6.34 8.19 -6.13
N THR A 283 -7.57 8.63 -6.41
CA THR A 283 -8.44 8.10 -7.48
C THR A 283 -8.53 9.08 -8.66
N ALA A 284 -7.37 9.47 -9.19
CA ALA A 284 -7.28 10.15 -10.48
C ALA A 284 -7.32 9.11 -11.62
N PRO A 285 -7.85 9.44 -12.82
CA PRO A 285 -8.38 10.74 -13.24
C PRO A 285 -9.81 11.02 -12.75
N TYR A 286 -10.21 12.28 -12.80
CA TYR A 286 -11.44 12.80 -12.21
C TYR A 286 -12.60 12.91 -13.20
N PHE A 287 -13.80 12.96 -12.63
CA PHE A 287 -15.11 12.96 -13.31
C PHE A 287 -15.47 11.66 -14.04
N HIS A 288 -16.72 11.55 -14.47
CA HIS A 288 -17.31 10.30 -14.97
C HIS A 288 -16.61 9.71 -16.20
N ASP A 289 -15.93 10.54 -16.99
CA ASP A 289 -15.18 10.17 -18.18
C ASP A 289 -13.66 10.23 -18.00
N GLY A 290 -13.15 10.44 -16.78
CA GLY A 290 -11.70 10.52 -16.51
C GLY A 290 -10.99 11.63 -17.28
N SER A 291 -11.69 12.72 -17.62
CA SER A 291 -11.18 13.81 -18.47
C SER A 291 -10.11 14.68 -17.82
N VAL A 292 -10.11 14.81 -16.50
CA VAL A 292 -9.28 15.78 -15.76
C VAL A 292 -8.30 15.07 -14.84
N ALA A 293 -7.00 15.28 -15.03
CA ALA A 293 -5.95 14.56 -14.29
C ALA A 293 -5.55 15.19 -12.94
N SER A 294 -5.94 16.44 -12.65
CA SER A 294 -5.51 17.21 -11.48
C SER A 294 -6.66 17.47 -10.51
N LEU A 295 -6.48 17.15 -9.23
CA LEU A 295 -7.50 17.40 -8.20
C LEU A 295 -7.76 18.90 -8.00
N GLY A 296 -6.70 19.71 -8.07
CA GLY A 296 -6.84 21.17 -7.99
C GLY A 296 -7.64 21.75 -9.16
N GLU A 297 -7.53 21.16 -10.35
CA GLU A 297 -8.34 21.56 -11.50
C GLU A 297 -9.79 21.07 -11.38
N ALA A 298 -9.99 19.84 -10.88
CA ALA A 298 -11.32 19.33 -10.59
C ALA A 298 -12.07 20.19 -9.55
N VAL A 299 -11.35 20.72 -8.54
CA VAL A 299 -11.89 21.68 -7.55
C VAL A 299 -12.28 23.01 -8.21
N ARG A 300 -11.45 23.58 -9.10
CA ARG A 300 -11.81 24.81 -9.85
C ARG A 300 -13.03 24.59 -10.73
N ILE A 301 -13.06 23.49 -11.48
CA ILE A 301 -14.17 23.15 -12.36
C ILE A 301 -15.46 23.01 -11.55
N MET A 302 -15.45 22.29 -10.42
CA MET A 302 -16.63 22.16 -9.57
C MET A 302 -17.12 23.50 -9.00
N ALA A 303 -16.22 24.34 -8.47
CA ALA A 303 -16.60 25.68 -8.01
C ALA A 303 -17.22 26.53 -9.13
N LYS A 304 -16.66 26.47 -10.34
CA LYS A 304 -17.14 27.20 -11.51
C LYS A 304 -18.50 26.71 -12.01
N VAL A 305 -18.66 25.39 -12.23
CA VAL A 305 -19.84 24.85 -12.92
C VAL A 305 -21.02 24.52 -11.99
N GLN A 306 -20.76 24.27 -10.70
CA GLN A 306 -21.82 24.02 -9.71
C GLN A 306 -22.17 25.24 -8.86
N LEU A 307 -21.23 26.17 -8.62
CA LEU A 307 -21.40 27.27 -7.66
C LEU A 307 -21.18 28.69 -8.27
N ASP A 308 -20.82 28.79 -9.55
CA ASP A 308 -20.44 30.02 -10.27
C ASP A 308 -19.31 30.84 -9.59
N GLN A 309 -18.37 30.13 -8.95
CA GLN A 309 -17.26 30.72 -8.19
C GLN A 309 -15.89 30.45 -8.85
N GLU A 310 -15.09 31.51 -8.99
CA GLU A 310 -13.69 31.44 -9.40
C GLU A 310 -12.78 31.40 -8.17
N LEU A 311 -12.15 30.24 -7.89
CA LEU A 311 -11.26 30.07 -6.75
C LEU A 311 -9.79 30.39 -7.11
N ASN A 312 -9.14 31.19 -6.26
CA ASN A 312 -7.71 31.46 -6.36
C ASN A 312 -6.85 30.27 -5.88
N ASP A 313 -5.57 30.30 -6.21
CA ASP A 313 -4.65 29.17 -5.95
C ASP A 313 -4.54 28.78 -4.47
N SER A 314 -4.62 29.74 -3.54
CA SER A 314 -4.58 29.48 -2.10
C SER A 314 -5.88 28.82 -1.61
N GLN A 315 -7.03 29.25 -2.15
CA GLN A 315 -8.32 28.61 -1.89
C GLN A 315 -8.34 27.16 -2.39
N VAL A 316 -7.88 26.92 -3.62
CA VAL A 316 -7.79 25.58 -4.21
C VAL A 316 -6.81 24.70 -3.42
N GLN A 317 -5.63 25.21 -3.06
CA GLN A 317 -4.65 24.47 -2.23
C GLN A 317 -5.20 24.13 -0.85
N SER A 318 -5.99 25.02 -0.24
CA SER A 318 -6.63 24.75 1.06
C SER A 318 -7.67 23.63 0.95
N ILE A 319 -8.56 23.68 -0.06
CA ILE A 319 -9.53 22.60 -0.31
C ILE A 319 -8.81 21.28 -0.63
N VAL A 320 -7.79 21.29 -1.50
CA VAL A 320 -7.01 20.07 -1.81
C VAL A 320 -6.32 19.51 -0.55
N ALA A 321 -5.80 20.35 0.34
CA ALA A 321 -5.26 19.91 1.62
C ALA A 321 -6.32 19.24 2.50
N PHE A 322 -7.54 19.81 2.59
CA PHE A 322 -8.66 19.14 3.26
C PHE A 322 -9.00 17.80 2.59
N LEU A 323 -9.11 17.74 1.27
CA LEU A 323 -9.43 16.50 0.54
C LEU A 323 -8.39 15.39 0.76
N SER A 324 -7.11 15.70 0.98
CA SER A 324 -6.10 14.68 1.32
C SER A 324 -6.36 14.00 2.67
N SER A 325 -6.97 14.71 3.63
CA SER A 325 -7.35 14.18 4.95
C SER A 325 -8.48 13.15 4.91
N LEU A 326 -9.16 13.02 3.76
CA LEU A 326 -10.20 12.03 3.47
C LEU A 326 -9.62 10.68 2.98
N THR A 327 -8.29 10.58 2.87
CA THR A 327 -7.59 9.34 2.52
C THR A 327 -7.36 8.49 3.78
N GLY A 328 -7.90 7.28 3.79
CA GLY A 328 -7.59 6.27 4.81
C GLY A 328 -6.48 5.32 4.38
N ASP A 329 -6.17 4.32 5.20
CA ASP A 329 -5.29 3.21 4.78
C ASP A 329 -6.07 2.15 3.97
N ILE A 330 -5.40 1.47 3.04
CA ILE A 330 -5.99 0.34 2.30
C ILE A 330 -6.23 -0.83 3.27
N PRO A 331 -7.43 -1.47 3.29
CA PRO A 331 -7.73 -2.54 4.22
C PRO A 331 -6.83 -3.76 4.00
N GLN A 332 -6.30 -4.37 5.08
CA GLN A 332 -5.36 -5.50 4.97
C GLN A 332 -5.98 -6.75 4.31
N ASN A 333 -7.31 -6.90 4.40
CA ASN A 333 -8.05 -7.95 3.70
C ASN A 333 -8.28 -7.66 2.21
N TYR A 334 -7.87 -6.51 1.68
CA TYR A 334 -7.90 -6.19 0.25
C TYR A 334 -6.72 -6.82 -0.50
N THR A 335 -6.63 -8.15 -0.39
CA THR A 335 -5.56 -8.99 -0.94
C THR A 335 -6.15 -10.18 -1.69
N ASP A 336 -5.42 -10.67 -2.69
CA ASP A 336 -5.83 -11.80 -3.54
C ASP A 336 -5.71 -13.14 -2.77
N PRO A 337 -6.82 -13.81 -2.39
CA PRO A 337 -6.75 -15.08 -1.68
C PRO A 337 -6.36 -16.25 -2.62
N LEU A 338 -6.47 -16.07 -3.94
CA LEU A 338 -6.06 -17.07 -4.93
C LEU A 338 -4.54 -17.04 -5.13
N SER A 339 -3.89 -15.90 -4.88
CA SER A 339 -2.42 -15.83 -4.72
C SER A 339 -1.90 -16.65 -3.54
N GLN A 340 -2.77 -17.04 -2.59
CA GLN A 340 -2.43 -17.81 -1.39
C GLN A 340 -2.98 -19.26 -1.39
N VAL A 341 -3.61 -19.73 -2.47
CA VAL A 341 -4.16 -21.11 -2.54
C VAL A 341 -3.61 -21.89 -3.73
N ASP A 342 -2.45 -22.52 -3.51
CA ASP A 342 -2.46 -23.98 -3.27
C ASP A 342 -1.31 -24.37 -2.33
N VAL A 343 -1.64 -24.56 -1.05
CA VAL A 343 -0.71 -25.00 0.01
C VAL A 343 -1.09 -26.42 0.51
N SER A 344 -1.89 -27.16 -0.25
CA SER A 344 -2.39 -28.49 0.14
C SER A 344 -2.08 -29.61 -0.87
N MET A 345 -1.86 -29.28 -2.14
CA MET A 345 -1.10 -30.15 -3.04
C MET A 345 0.39 -30.10 -2.62
N LYS A 346 1.00 -31.26 -2.38
CA LYS A 346 2.42 -31.31 -2.01
C LYS A 346 3.32 -31.04 -3.22
N SER A 347 4.15 -30.01 -3.08
CA SER A 347 5.12 -29.48 -4.06
C SER A 347 4.52 -28.72 -5.25
N LYS A 348 5.15 -27.64 -5.74
CA LYS A 348 6.47 -27.09 -5.38
C LYS A 348 6.36 -25.85 -4.48
N ALA A 349 7.27 -25.74 -3.53
CA ALA A 349 7.49 -24.50 -2.79
C ALA A 349 8.08 -23.42 -3.71
N ALA A 350 8.05 -22.16 -3.27
CA ALA A 350 9.06 -21.21 -3.74
C ALA A 350 10.45 -21.78 -3.38
N PRO A 351 11.45 -21.78 -4.29
CA PRO A 351 12.73 -22.44 -4.03
C PRO A 351 13.63 -21.71 -3.03
N PHE A 352 13.11 -20.63 -2.45
CA PHE A 352 13.73 -19.75 -1.48
C PHE A 352 12.60 -19.01 -0.72
N GLU A 353 12.87 -18.58 0.51
CA GLU A 353 11.96 -17.74 1.31
C GLU A 353 12.70 -16.43 1.64
N LEU A 354 12.21 -15.30 1.12
CA LEU A 354 12.90 -14.01 1.27
C LEU A 354 12.52 -13.36 2.61
N VAL A 355 13.53 -13.04 3.42
CA VAL A 355 13.37 -12.25 4.64
C VAL A 355 13.94 -10.84 4.45
N GLN A 356 13.27 -9.85 5.03
CA GLN A 356 13.68 -8.45 5.03
C GLN A 356 13.56 -7.86 6.44
N TYR A 357 14.60 -7.17 6.89
CA TYR A 357 14.65 -6.45 8.16
C TYR A 357 15.02 -5.00 7.87
N GLY A 358 14.07 -4.08 8.08
CA GLY A 358 14.20 -2.67 7.70
C GLY A 358 14.26 -2.44 6.19
N SER A 359 14.37 -1.17 5.80
CA SER A 359 14.47 -0.73 4.41
C SER A 359 15.54 0.35 4.23
N MET A 360 15.97 0.57 2.98
CA MET A 360 16.85 1.70 2.65
C MET A 360 16.18 3.05 2.96
N HIS A 361 14.85 3.16 2.82
CA HIS A 361 14.12 4.38 3.17
C HIS A 361 14.20 4.69 4.66
N GLU A 362 13.84 3.75 5.54
CA GLU A 362 13.90 3.96 7.00
C GLU A 362 15.36 4.21 7.45
N THR A 363 16.27 3.36 6.99
CA THR A 363 17.65 3.37 7.47
C THR A 363 18.42 4.59 6.96
N ILE A 364 18.43 4.80 5.63
CA ILE A 364 19.29 5.82 5.00
C ILE A 364 18.53 7.15 4.83
N GLY A 365 17.23 7.09 4.55
CA GLY A 365 16.38 8.27 4.33
C GLY A 365 15.81 8.89 5.61
N MET A 366 15.39 8.07 6.58
CA MET A 366 14.85 8.50 7.88
C MET A 366 15.85 8.39 9.04
N HIS A 367 17.10 7.98 8.76
CA HIS A 367 18.19 7.83 9.73
C HIS A 367 17.90 6.86 10.90
N GLN A 368 17.01 5.89 10.70
CA GLN A 368 16.69 4.85 11.68
C GLN A 368 17.72 3.70 11.66
N HIS A 369 18.89 3.95 12.26
CA HIS A 369 20.02 3.02 12.22
C HIS A 369 20.04 1.95 13.33
N GLN A 370 18.98 1.82 14.15
CA GLN A 370 18.94 0.81 15.22
C GLN A 370 18.96 -0.62 14.67
N GLY A 371 19.56 -1.55 15.42
CA GLY A 371 19.50 -2.98 15.09
C GLY A 371 18.06 -3.50 15.02
N ARG A 372 17.78 -4.35 14.03
CA ARG A 372 16.47 -4.96 13.75
C ARG A 372 16.49 -6.49 13.76
N VAL A 373 17.65 -7.13 13.60
CA VAL A 373 17.85 -8.59 13.68
C VAL A 373 19.28 -8.93 14.07
N LYS A 374 19.50 -9.98 14.87
CA LYS A 374 20.84 -10.49 15.16
C LYS A 374 21.33 -11.42 14.06
N LEU A 375 22.61 -11.30 13.70
CA LEU A 375 23.20 -12.20 12.70
C LEU A 375 23.25 -13.66 13.17
N SER A 376 23.35 -13.93 14.48
CA SER A 376 23.27 -15.27 15.07
C SER A 376 21.96 -16.01 14.76
N GLU A 377 20.84 -15.30 14.64
CA GLU A 377 19.52 -15.88 14.34
C GLU A 377 19.44 -16.34 12.89
N LEU A 378 19.99 -15.55 11.97
CA LEU A 378 19.99 -15.83 10.53
C LEU A 378 20.94 -16.99 10.17
N VAL A 379 22.16 -16.98 10.73
CA VAL A 379 23.18 -18.01 10.42
C VAL A 379 22.99 -19.33 11.17
N ALA A 380 22.04 -19.38 12.11
CA ALA A 380 21.57 -20.64 12.69
C ALA A 380 20.78 -21.49 11.68
N VAL A 381 20.22 -20.87 10.63
CA VAL A 381 19.57 -21.57 9.51
C VAL A 381 20.62 -21.90 8.44
N PRO A 382 20.79 -23.17 8.02
CA PRO A 382 21.73 -23.52 6.94
C PRO A 382 21.31 -22.94 5.58
N HIS A 383 22.30 -22.73 4.70
CA HIS A 383 22.11 -22.21 3.34
C HIS A 383 21.45 -20.82 3.27
N PHE A 384 21.75 -19.95 4.23
CA PHE A 384 21.29 -18.56 4.22
C PHE A 384 22.24 -17.66 3.43
N TYR A 385 21.70 -16.87 2.50
CA TYR A 385 22.44 -15.91 1.69
C TYR A 385 21.80 -14.53 1.84
N GLY A 386 22.59 -13.46 1.99
CA GLY A 386 22.02 -12.13 2.21
C GLY A 386 23.03 -11.00 2.24
N VAL A 387 22.49 -9.78 2.15
CA VAL A 387 23.23 -8.50 2.11
C VAL A 387 22.55 -7.47 3.00
N GLY A 388 23.33 -6.58 3.61
CA GLY A 388 22.80 -5.60 4.54
C GLY A 388 23.84 -4.70 5.20
N ALA A 389 23.37 -3.81 6.07
CA ALA A 389 24.17 -2.85 6.82
C ALA A 389 24.07 -3.11 8.33
N LEU A 390 25.20 -2.91 9.03
CA LEU A 390 25.30 -2.90 10.48
C LEU A 390 24.43 -1.80 11.10
N GLU A 391 24.01 -2.04 12.35
CA GLU A 391 23.53 -0.96 13.21
C GLU A 391 24.47 0.26 13.24
N ASN A 392 23.89 1.45 13.44
CA ASN A 392 24.54 2.76 13.29
C ASN A 392 25.13 3.06 11.88
N LEU A 393 24.94 2.18 10.90
CA LEU A 393 25.63 2.20 9.59
C LEU A 393 27.15 2.01 9.71
N GLU A 394 27.64 1.30 10.74
CA GLU A 394 29.08 1.11 11.03
C GLU A 394 29.85 0.20 10.04
N GLY A 395 29.16 -0.38 9.05
CA GLY A 395 29.78 -1.26 8.05
C GLY A 395 28.77 -2.17 7.33
N GLU A 396 29.25 -2.96 6.38
CA GLU A 396 28.45 -3.87 5.56
C GLU A 396 28.43 -5.30 6.11
N ILE A 397 27.40 -6.04 5.72
CA ILE A 397 27.15 -7.44 6.07
C ILE A 397 26.93 -8.23 4.78
N THR A 398 27.70 -9.29 4.60
CA THR A 398 27.61 -10.21 3.46
C THR A 398 27.54 -11.63 3.99
N ILE A 399 26.45 -12.36 3.72
CA ILE A 399 26.25 -13.75 4.17
C ILE A 399 26.19 -14.65 2.95
N ILE A 400 27.02 -15.70 2.95
CA ILE A 400 27.08 -16.71 1.88
C ILE A 400 27.07 -18.08 2.56
N ASP A 401 26.09 -18.93 2.22
CA ASP A 401 25.93 -20.27 2.79
C ASP A 401 26.01 -20.29 4.34
N SER A 402 25.30 -19.35 4.98
CA SER A 402 25.30 -19.09 6.42
C SER A 402 26.66 -18.70 7.04
N HIS A 403 27.65 -18.32 6.23
CA HIS A 403 28.91 -17.75 6.68
C HIS A 403 28.86 -16.21 6.58
N PRO A 404 28.83 -15.47 7.71
CA PRO A 404 28.73 -14.02 7.68
C PRO A 404 30.12 -13.37 7.69
N TYR A 405 30.32 -12.48 6.73
CA TYR A 405 31.44 -11.58 6.61
C TYR A 405 30.95 -10.17 6.94
N ILE A 406 31.66 -9.48 7.82
CA ILE A 406 31.35 -8.10 8.20
C ILE A 406 32.53 -7.24 7.76
N SER A 407 32.29 -6.17 7.01
CA SER A 407 33.33 -5.22 6.63
C SER A 407 33.07 -3.82 7.19
N SER A 408 34.11 -3.20 7.73
CA SER A 408 34.07 -1.83 8.22
C SER A 408 35.28 -1.04 7.71
N VAL A 409 35.23 0.28 7.87
CA VAL A 409 36.38 1.16 7.66
C VAL A 409 37.18 1.26 8.96
N THR A 410 38.50 1.31 8.89
CA THR A 410 39.39 1.56 10.05
C THR A 410 39.63 3.04 10.26
N GLU A 411 40.19 3.42 11.42
CA GLU A 411 40.65 4.80 11.70
C GLU A 411 41.62 5.35 10.63
N SER A 412 42.36 4.47 9.95
CA SER A 412 43.27 4.77 8.83
C SER A 412 42.58 4.89 7.46
N GLY A 413 41.24 4.84 7.39
CA GLY A 413 40.47 4.94 6.15
C GLY A 413 40.55 3.69 5.26
N THR A 414 41.05 2.56 5.77
CA THR A 414 41.25 1.32 5.00
C THR A 414 40.16 0.28 5.30
N PRO A 415 39.82 -0.59 4.34
CA PRO A 415 38.79 -1.61 4.52
C PRO A 415 39.30 -2.73 5.43
N LYS A 416 38.42 -3.26 6.29
CA LYS A 416 38.69 -4.44 7.11
C LYS A 416 37.49 -5.37 7.08
N SER A 417 37.61 -6.54 6.45
CA SER A 417 36.58 -7.58 6.49
C SER A 417 36.95 -8.67 7.49
N VAL A 418 35.96 -9.20 8.21
CA VAL A 418 36.16 -10.26 9.20
C VAL A 418 35.02 -11.28 9.08
N TYR A 419 35.37 -12.54 8.82
CA TYR A 419 34.46 -13.67 9.04
C TYR A 419 34.22 -13.86 10.54
N LYS A 420 32.97 -13.89 10.98
CA LYS A 420 32.60 -14.07 12.40
C LYS A 420 31.65 -15.25 12.58
N LYS A 421 32.14 -16.38 13.08
CA LYS A 421 31.38 -17.63 13.21
C LYS A 421 30.14 -17.57 14.14
N SER A 422 30.05 -16.56 15.00
CA SER A 422 28.84 -16.25 15.77
C SER A 422 28.82 -14.77 16.17
N CYS A 423 27.66 -14.11 16.08
CA CYS A 423 27.53 -12.66 16.25
C CYS A 423 26.25 -12.29 17.03
N ASP A 424 26.39 -11.61 18.17
CA ASP A 424 25.30 -10.77 18.72
C ASP A 424 25.14 -9.45 17.96
N THR A 425 26.08 -9.10 17.07
CA THR A 425 26.02 -7.94 16.17
C THR A 425 24.71 -7.92 15.38
N GLN A 426 24.06 -6.76 15.34
CA GLN A 426 22.76 -6.61 14.68
C GLN A 426 22.90 -5.95 13.31
N ALA A 427 22.05 -6.38 12.38
CA ALA A 427 21.79 -5.63 11.16
C ALA A 427 20.70 -4.60 11.41
N THR A 428 20.87 -3.38 10.90
CA THR A 428 19.77 -2.40 10.84
C THR A 428 18.97 -2.56 9.55
N LEU A 429 19.66 -2.87 8.44
CA LEU A 429 19.08 -3.23 7.16
C LEU A 429 19.62 -4.61 6.78
N LEU A 430 18.77 -5.57 6.45
CA LEU A 430 19.19 -6.82 5.84
C LEU A 430 18.10 -7.37 4.91
N VAL A 431 18.50 -7.87 3.75
CA VAL A 431 17.66 -8.73 2.91
C VAL A 431 18.43 -10.01 2.60
N GLY A 432 17.74 -11.15 2.70
CA GLY A 432 18.36 -12.44 2.47
C GLY A 432 17.34 -13.55 2.31
N SER A 433 17.82 -14.77 2.12
CA SER A 433 16.99 -15.93 1.85
C SER A 433 17.71 -17.24 2.08
N VAL A 434 16.96 -18.29 2.42
CA VAL A 434 17.46 -19.67 2.44
C VAL A 434 17.41 -20.24 1.02
N VAL A 435 18.57 -20.54 0.42
CA VAL A 435 18.68 -21.10 -0.95
C VAL A 435 19.44 -22.41 -0.90
N ARG A 436 18.72 -23.53 -0.88
CA ARG A 436 19.32 -24.87 -0.73
C ARG A 436 20.05 -25.35 -1.97
N ASP A 437 19.51 -25.03 -3.15
CA ASP A 437 19.96 -25.54 -4.44
C ASP A 437 20.04 -24.42 -5.48
N TRP A 438 21.13 -24.39 -6.24
CA TRP A 438 21.45 -23.34 -7.21
C TRP A 438 21.54 -23.89 -8.65
N THR A 439 20.63 -23.48 -9.52
CA THR A 439 20.78 -23.62 -10.98
C THR A 439 21.87 -22.67 -11.45
N SER A 440 22.93 -23.19 -12.09
CA SER A 440 24.03 -22.38 -12.65
C SER A 440 23.84 -22.17 -14.16
N ILE A 441 24.06 -20.93 -14.61
CA ILE A 441 23.96 -20.48 -16.00
C ILE A 441 25.25 -19.75 -16.36
N ASP A 442 25.99 -20.26 -17.33
CA ASP A 442 27.26 -19.65 -17.76
C ASP A 442 27.02 -18.34 -18.53
N PHE A 443 27.85 -17.32 -18.30
CA PHE A 443 27.90 -16.12 -19.13
C PHE A 443 28.66 -16.43 -20.44
N PRO A 444 27.99 -16.47 -21.62
CA PRO A 444 28.59 -16.96 -22.87
C PRO A 444 29.52 -15.94 -23.55
N LYS A 445 29.57 -14.71 -23.03
CA LYS A 445 30.40 -13.58 -23.47
C LYS A 445 30.49 -12.57 -22.30
N PRO A 446 31.44 -11.63 -22.31
CA PRO A 446 31.46 -10.55 -21.32
C PRO A 446 30.18 -9.71 -21.35
N LEU A 447 29.80 -9.16 -20.20
CA LEU A 447 28.59 -8.35 -20.02
C LEU A 447 28.91 -7.12 -19.15
N SER A 448 28.53 -5.92 -19.62
CA SER A 448 28.68 -4.67 -18.86
C SER A 448 27.56 -4.51 -17.81
N GLY A 449 27.83 -3.70 -16.77
CA GLY A 449 26.85 -3.41 -15.71
C GLY A 449 25.51 -2.87 -16.22
N GLU A 450 25.53 -2.02 -17.24
CA GLU A 450 24.33 -1.48 -17.91
C GLU A 450 23.39 -2.58 -18.45
N SER A 451 23.94 -3.73 -18.82
CA SER A 451 23.18 -4.88 -19.33
C SER A 451 22.87 -5.94 -18.26
N MET A 452 23.48 -5.83 -17.07
CA MET A 452 23.47 -6.87 -16.04
C MET A 452 22.06 -7.13 -15.50
N GLU A 453 21.33 -6.09 -15.08
CA GLU A 453 19.98 -6.23 -14.52
C GLU A 453 19.00 -6.88 -15.51
N ASN A 454 19.03 -6.42 -16.76
CA ASN A 454 18.20 -6.93 -17.84
C ASN A 454 18.50 -8.41 -18.13
N TRP A 455 19.76 -8.81 -18.05
CA TRP A 455 20.17 -10.19 -18.28
C TRP A 455 19.81 -11.11 -17.10
N ILE A 456 20.05 -10.68 -15.85
CA ILE A 456 19.60 -11.40 -14.63
C ILE A 456 18.09 -11.60 -14.67
N GLN A 457 17.31 -10.56 -15.00
CA GLN A 457 15.85 -10.66 -15.14
C GLN A 457 15.46 -11.64 -16.26
N SER A 458 16.16 -11.65 -17.39
CA SER A 458 15.91 -12.58 -18.50
C SER A 458 16.15 -14.03 -18.10
N GLN A 459 17.24 -14.32 -17.37
CA GLN A 459 17.53 -15.67 -16.88
C GLN A 459 16.60 -16.10 -15.75
N ALA A 460 16.20 -15.19 -14.86
CA ALA A 460 15.18 -15.46 -13.85
C ALA A 460 13.86 -15.91 -14.47
N ARG A 461 13.39 -15.22 -15.53
CA ARG A 461 12.22 -15.65 -16.30
C ARG A 461 12.43 -17.02 -16.99
N SER A 462 13.61 -17.29 -17.53
CA SER A 462 13.87 -18.54 -18.26
C SER A 462 13.87 -19.79 -17.37
N VAL A 463 14.24 -19.65 -16.09
CA VAL A 463 14.08 -20.71 -15.06
C VAL A 463 12.75 -20.63 -14.29
N GLY A 464 11.85 -19.72 -14.67
CA GLY A 464 10.51 -19.60 -14.11
C GLY A 464 10.41 -18.89 -12.75
N ILE A 465 11.41 -18.11 -12.33
CA ILE A 465 11.27 -17.22 -11.17
C ILE A 465 10.32 -16.06 -11.54
N ASP A 466 9.39 -15.73 -10.63
CA ASP A 466 8.57 -14.53 -10.80
C ASP A 466 9.43 -13.27 -10.54
N ILE A 467 9.49 -12.41 -11.55
CA ILE A 467 10.27 -11.16 -11.55
C ILE A 467 9.46 -9.93 -11.11
N ALA A 468 8.19 -10.10 -10.74
CA ALA A 468 7.42 -9.10 -10.01
C ALA A 468 7.78 -9.09 -8.52
N SER A 469 8.07 -10.27 -7.96
CA SER A 469 8.60 -10.48 -6.61
C SER A 469 10.14 -10.30 -6.56
N PRO A 470 10.74 -9.95 -5.40
CA PRO A 470 12.18 -10.00 -5.24
C PRO A 470 12.71 -11.43 -5.13
N PHE A 471 13.93 -11.68 -5.62
CA PHE A 471 14.57 -13.00 -5.55
C PHE A 471 16.09 -12.92 -5.32
N PRO A 472 16.69 -13.88 -4.60
CA PRO A 472 18.13 -13.96 -4.42
C PRO A 472 18.84 -14.45 -5.69
N PHE A 473 20.07 -13.99 -5.90
CA PHE A 473 20.97 -14.50 -6.92
C PHE A 473 22.42 -14.49 -6.41
N MET A 474 23.28 -15.28 -7.04
CA MET A 474 24.73 -15.17 -6.89
C MET A 474 25.40 -15.15 -8.26
N ILE A 475 26.60 -14.56 -8.35
CA ILE A 475 27.47 -14.66 -9.52
C ILE A 475 28.86 -15.10 -9.05
N GLU A 476 29.56 -15.93 -9.83
CA GLU A 476 30.89 -16.46 -9.49
C GLU A 476 31.84 -16.43 -10.69
N GLY A 477 33.12 -16.16 -10.43
CA GLY A 477 34.20 -16.12 -11.42
C GLY A 477 34.77 -14.71 -11.64
N GLU A 478 35.35 -14.47 -12.82
CA GLU A 478 36.01 -13.20 -13.13
C GLU A 478 34.98 -12.07 -13.38
N LEU A 479 34.89 -11.17 -12.41
CA LEU A 479 34.12 -9.94 -12.45
C LEU A 479 34.98 -8.81 -13.04
N SER A 480 34.35 -7.85 -13.72
CA SER A 480 35.03 -6.73 -14.39
C SER A 480 34.32 -5.40 -14.09
N ASP A 481 34.99 -4.26 -14.34
CA ASP A 481 34.40 -2.92 -14.20
C ASP A 481 33.66 -2.72 -12.86
N LEU A 482 34.36 -2.96 -11.76
CA LEU A 482 33.82 -3.03 -10.41
C LEU A 482 33.88 -1.67 -9.71
N ARG A 483 32.78 -1.24 -9.10
CA ARG A 483 32.74 -0.07 -8.21
C ARG A 483 31.95 -0.42 -6.95
N PHE A 484 32.60 -0.39 -5.79
CA PHE A 484 32.00 -0.78 -4.52
C PHE A 484 32.38 0.15 -3.36
N HIS A 485 31.59 0.15 -2.30
CA HIS A 485 31.87 0.89 -1.07
C HIS A 485 31.68 0.05 0.20
N ILE A 486 32.15 0.60 1.32
CA ILE A 486 31.85 0.16 2.69
C ILE A 486 31.46 1.42 3.47
N ILE A 487 30.23 1.46 3.97
CA ILE A 487 29.73 2.56 4.81
C ILE A 487 30.53 2.75 6.10
N ASN A 488 30.57 4.00 6.58
CA ASN A 488 31.19 4.41 7.84
C ASN A 488 30.29 5.43 8.55
N GLY A 489 29.13 4.97 9.02
CA GLY A 489 28.07 5.82 9.55
C GLY A 489 27.34 6.66 8.49
N ALA A 490 27.71 6.59 7.21
CA ALA A 490 27.10 7.34 6.11
C ALA A 490 27.17 6.56 4.79
N CYS A 491 26.10 6.63 3.98
CA CYS A 491 26.02 6.01 2.66
C CYS A 491 26.49 6.99 1.56
N PRO A 492 27.54 6.66 0.77
CA PRO A 492 28.05 7.53 -0.28
C PRO A 492 27.04 7.78 -1.40
N VAL A 493 26.31 6.74 -1.84
CA VAL A 493 25.28 6.84 -2.88
C VAL A 493 24.21 7.87 -2.50
N HIS A 494 23.74 7.87 -1.25
CA HIS A 494 22.80 8.87 -0.76
C HIS A 494 23.42 10.27 -0.67
N ALA A 495 24.63 10.38 -0.12
CA ALA A 495 25.32 11.67 0.04
C ALA A 495 25.55 12.36 -1.32
N LYS A 496 26.08 11.61 -2.31
CA LYS A 496 26.24 12.04 -3.71
C LYS A 496 24.91 12.50 -4.30
N ARG A 497 23.85 11.68 -4.20
CA ARG A 497 22.51 11.96 -4.74
C ARG A 497 21.86 13.22 -4.16
N HIS A 498 22.13 13.55 -2.91
CA HIS A 498 21.58 14.73 -2.23
C HIS A 498 22.58 15.90 -2.11
N ASN A 499 23.73 15.82 -2.78
CA ASN A 499 24.82 16.81 -2.73
C ASN A 499 25.22 17.23 -1.29
N LYS A 500 25.19 16.26 -0.36
CA LYS A 500 25.55 16.47 1.05
C LYS A 500 27.02 16.05 1.26
N PRO A 501 27.91 16.89 1.81
CA PRO A 501 29.24 16.46 2.19
C PRO A 501 29.17 15.47 3.36
N ILE A 502 29.97 14.40 3.29
CA ILE A 502 30.19 13.49 4.41
C ILE A 502 31.36 14.06 5.26
N PRO A 503 31.24 14.16 6.60
CA PRO A 503 32.35 14.56 7.46
C PRO A 503 33.53 13.57 7.36
N PRO A 504 34.81 14.03 7.43
CA PRO A 504 35.98 13.17 7.27
C PRO A 504 35.98 11.91 8.15
N GLU A 505 35.55 12.03 9.40
CA GLU A 505 35.44 10.95 10.39
C GLU A 505 34.39 9.89 10.06
N ARG A 506 33.45 10.19 9.15
CA ARG A 506 32.39 9.28 8.63
C ARG A 506 32.60 8.95 7.15
N SER A 507 33.79 9.20 6.61
CA SER A 507 34.11 8.88 5.21
C SER A 507 33.95 7.37 4.97
N PRO A 508 33.07 6.94 4.04
CA PRO A 508 33.02 5.56 3.60
C PRO A 508 34.31 5.22 2.83
N PHE A 509 34.66 3.95 2.78
CA PHE A 509 35.68 3.47 1.86
C PHE A 509 35.04 3.24 0.50
N GLU A 510 35.56 3.86 -0.56
CA GLU A 510 35.12 3.65 -1.96
C GLU A 510 36.28 3.10 -2.80
N LYS A 511 35.99 2.18 -3.73
CA LYS A 511 37.02 1.56 -4.58
C LYS A 511 36.50 1.17 -5.95
N GLU A 512 37.27 1.51 -6.98
CA GLU A 512 37.12 1.01 -8.34
C GLU A 512 38.18 -0.08 -8.65
N LEU A 513 37.81 -1.13 -9.39
CA LEU A 513 38.71 -2.21 -9.81
C LEU A 513 38.39 -2.63 -11.25
N ALA A 514 39.42 -2.76 -12.09
CA ALA A 514 39.26 -3.20 -13.48
C ALA A 514 38.73 -4.65 -13.59
N SER A 515 39.22 -5.55 -12.74
CA SER A 515 38.67 -6.90 -12.53
C SER A 515 39.05 -7.47 -11.16
N ALA A 516 38.30 -8.49 -10.73
CA ALA A 516 38.63 -9.39 -9.63
C ALA A 516 37.95 -10.75 -9.85
N ASP A 517 38.63 -11.85 -9.52
CA ASP A 517 37.99 -13.16 -9.39
C ASP A 517 37.35 -13.29 -8.01
N GLY A 518 36.11 -13.76 -7.93
CA GLY A 518 35.37 -13.80 -6.67
C GLY A 518 33.90 -14.18 -6.83
N GLN A 519 33.08 -13.74 -5.88
CA GLN A 519 31.64 -13.95 -5.89
C GLN A 519 30.89 -12.63 -5.68
N VAL A 520 29.68 -12.55 -6.22
CA VAL A 520 28.66 -11.56 -5.89
C VAL A 520 27.49 -12.30 -5.27
N VAL A 521 26.93 -11.80 -4.18
CA VAL A 521 25.65 -12.25 -3.61
C VAL A 521 24.70 -11.06 -3.55
N GLY A 522 23.43 -11.26 -3.89
CA GLY A 522 22.47 -10.16 -3.91
C GLY A 522 21.02 -10.58 -4.08
N VAL A 523 20.16 -9.57 -4.10
CA VAL A 523 18.72 -9.69 -4.33
C VAL A 523 18.36 -8.78 -5.50
N PHE A 524 17.65 -9.35 -6.48
CA PHE A 524 17.01 -8.61 -7.56
C PHE A 524 15.58 -8.25 -7.13
N ALA A 525 15.19 -6.98 -7.26
CA ALA A 525 13.92 -6.45 -6.76
C ALA A 525 13.39 -5.27 -7.61
N ARG A 526 12.98 -5.54 -8.86
CA ARG A 526 12.52 -4.53 -9.84
C ARG A 526 11.57 -3.48 -9.29
N ASN A 527 10.60 -3.89 -8.47
CA ASN A 527 9.52 -3.04 -7.98
C ASN A 527 9.75 -2.51 -6.55
N ALA A 528 10.96 -2.69 -5.99
CA ALA A 528 11.28 -2.34 -4.60
C ALA A 528 12.42 -1.30 -4.47
N ALA A 529 12.67 -0.51 -5.51
CA ALA A 529 13.63 0.59 -5.47
C ALA A 529 13.31 1.58 -4.34
N GLY A 530 14.32 1.93 -3.53
CA GLY A 530 14.18 2.71 -2.30
C GLY A 530 13.71 1.92 -1.08
N LYS A 531 13.17 0.71 -1.24
CA LYS A 531 12.86 -0.22 -0.13
C LYS A 531 14.01 -1.21 0.07
N LEU A 532 14.31 -2.01 -0.95
CA LEU A 532 15.33 -3.07 -0.95
C LEU A 532 16.62 -2.67 -1.68
N THR A 533 16.51 -1.89 -2.75
CA THR A 533 17.60 -1.53 -3.67
C THR A 533 17.77 -0.01 -3.75
N HIS A 534 18.92 0.48 -4.20
CA HIS A 534 19.12 1.92 -4.33
C HIS A 534 18.19 2.52 -5.42
N PRO A 535 17.70 3.77 -5.26
CA PRO A 535 16.85 4.40 -6.26
C PRO A 535 17.55 4.53 -7.62
N GLY A 536 17.07 3.77 -8.61
CA GLY A 536 17.66 3.69 -9.96
C GLY A 536 18.26 2.34 -10.33
N THR A 537 18.34 1.37 -9.40
CA THR A 537 18.78 0.00 -9.67
C THR A 537 17.74 -1.03 -9.21
N SER A 538 17.59 -2.11 -9.96
CA SER A 538 16.82 -3.31 -9.59
C SER A 538 17.60 -4.28 -8.71
N VAL A 539 18.82 -3.96 -8.28
CA VAL A 539 19.73 -4.86 -7.56
C VAL A 539 20.21 -4.27 -6.25
N HIS A 540 20.33 -5.12 -5.23
CA HIS A 540 21.16 -4.88 -4.05
C HIS A 540 22.10 -6.07 -3.94
N ALA A 541 23.40 -5.84 -4.15
CA ALA A 541 24.40 -6.91 -4.18
C ALA A 541 25.70 -6.47 -3.52
N HIS A 542 26.38 -7.43 -2.91
CA HIS A 542 27.70 -7.25 -2.30
C HIS A 542 28.71 -8.15 -3.01
N ILE A 543 29.93 -7.64 -3.20
CA ILE A 543 31.08 -8.42 -3.69
C ILE A 543 31.77 -9.13 -2.53
N ILE A 544 32.38 -10.29 -2.78
CA ILE A 544 33.46 -10.85 -1.97
C ILE A 544 34.59 -11.32 -2.91
N TYR A 545 35.83 -10.93 -2.61
CA TYR A 545 37.02 -11.35 -3.37
C TYR A 545 38.26 -11.37 -2.47
N GLU A 546 39.29 -12.10 -2.88
CA GLU A 546 40.59 -12.08 -2.22
C GLU A 546 41.50 -10.99 -2.78
N SER A 547 42.08 -10.17 -1.90
CA SER A 547 43.00 -9.11 -2.28
C SER A 547 44.35 -9.68 -2.76
N LYS A 548 45.16 -8.85 -3.45
CA LYS A 548 46.53 -9.22 -3.83
C LYS A 548 47.47 -9.47 -2.62
N ALA A 549 47.03 -9.17 -1.40
CA ALA A 549 47.73 -9.49 -0.15
C ALA A 549 47.23 -10.80 0.50
N GLY A 550 46.21 -11.47 -0.06
CA GLY A 550 45.56 -12.62 0.58
C GLY A 550 44.61 -12.24 1.71
N GLU A 551 43.91 -11.11 1.55
CA GLU A 551 42.91 -10.62 2.49
C GLU A 551 41.52 -10.65 1.84
N THR A 552 40.55 -11.29 2.50
CA THR A 552 39.15 -11.24 2.07
C THR A 552 38.62 -9.80 2.14
N VAL A 553 38.04 -9.31 1.04
CA VAL A 553 37.41 -7.99 0.96
C VAL A 553 35.95 -8.14 0.54
N THR A 554 35.03 -7.55 1.30
CA THR A 554 33.61 -7.46 0.94
C THR A 554 33.04 -6.04 1.15
N GLY A 555 32.00 -5.69 0.41
CA GLY A 555 31.31 -4.40 0.49
C GLY A 555 30.15 -4.29 -0.50
N HIS A 556 29.36 -3.22 -0.39
CA HIS A 556 28.21 -2.94 -1.24
C HIS A 556 28.64 -2.57 -2.67
N LEU A 557 28.10 -3.27 -3.67
CA LEU A 557 28.52 -3.20 -5.06
C LEU A 557 27.59 -2.27 -5.87
N GLU A 558 28.05 -1.03 -6.13
CA GLU A 558 27.30 -0.02 -6.89
C GLU A 558 27.17 -0.39 -8.38
N HIS A 559 28.20 -1.04 -8.95
CA HIS A 559 28.30 -1.33 -10.38
C HIS A 559 29.29 -2.47 -10.64
N PHE A 560 28.97 -3.36 -11.57
CA PHE A 560 29.83 -4.48 -11.98
C PHE A 560 29.47 -5.02 -13.36
N GLY A 561 30.49 -5.39 -14.14
CA GLY A 561 30.39 -6.32 -15.27
C GLY A 561 30.94 -7.71 -14.92
N VAL A 562 30.93 -8.61 -15.91
CA VAL A 562 31.58 -9.93 -15.82
C VAL A 562 32.26 -10.29 -17.14
N ASN A 563 33.28 -11.14 -17.06
CA ASN A 563 33.91 -11.75 -18.22
C ASN A 563 33.24 -13.09 -18.61
N ALA A 564 33.58 -13.62 -19.79
CA ALA A 564 33.05 -14.89 -20.27
C ALA A 564 33.51 -16.06 -19.39
N GLY A 565 32.61 -17.01 -19.11
CA GLY A 565 32.91 -18.16 -18.24
C GLY A 565 32.65 -17.95 -16.75
N ALA A 566 32.35 -16.71 -16.33
CA ALA A 566 31.63 -16.48 -15.08
C ALA A 566 30.26 -17.17 -15.10
N LYS A 567 29.63 -17.36 -13.94
CA LYS A 567 28.35 -18.07 -13.80
C LYS A 567 27.35 -17.26 -12.99
N LEU A 568 26.11 -17.14 -13.46
CA LEU A 568 24.97 -16.72 -12.65
C LEU A 568 24.33 -17.95 -11.99
N LYS A 569 24.09 -17.87 -10.70
CA LYS A 569 23.34 -18.85 -9.91
C LYS A 569 21.97 -18.26 -9.55
N LEU A 570 20.93 -19.06 -9.82
CA LEU A 570 19.54 -18.77 -9.48
C LEU A 570 18.93 -19.94 -8.67
N PRO A 571 18.04 -19.67 -7.71
CA PRO A 571 17.46 -20.71 -6.85
C PRO A 571 16.63 -21.74 -7.66
N MET A 572 16.84 -23.04 -7.39
CA MET A 572 16.26 -24.13 -8.19
C MET A 572 14.86 -24.56 -7.70
N ARG A 573 13.83 -24.35 -8.54
CA ARG A 573 12.42 -24.80 -8.36
C ARG A 573 12.27 -26.31 -8.13
#